data_AF-A0A1I4ZCS2-F1
#
_entry.id   AF-A0A1I4ZCS2-F1
#
_cell.length_a   1.000
_cell.length_b   1.000
_cell.length_c   1.000
_cell.angle_alpha   90.00
_cell.angle_beta   90.00
_cell.angle_gamma   90.00
#
_symmetry.space_group_name_H-M   'P 1'
#
loop_
_entity.id
_entity.type
_entity.pdbx_description
1 polymer ?
#
loop_
_entity_poly.entity_id
_entity_poly.type
_entity_poly.pdbx_seq_one_letter_code
_entity_poly.pdbx_strand_id
1 'polypeptide(L)'
;MNKGLYYYVTIGTDQDNYHFLHRKGCKRMPDKDEVIFIGTLYNLSQALSIARINFKKVKPCIKCCIRYSAPVIHDSVQPVLHFPQKMI
;
A
#
# COMPACT_ATOMS: atom_id res chain seq x y z
N MET A 1 -17.71 11.92 5.72
CA MET A 1 -17.11 11.62 4.41
C MET A 1 -15.65 11.20 4.61
N ASN A 2 -15.30 9.95 4.30
CA ASN A 2 -13.91 9.51 4.33
C ASN A 2 -13.14 10.21 3.21
N LYS A 3 -12.26 11.16 3.56
CA LYS A 3 -11.40 11.85 2.58
C LYS A 3 -10.43 10.84 1.98
N GLY A 4 -10.48 10.66 0.66
CA GLY A 4 -9.56 9.78 -0.05
C GLY A 4 -8.10 10.21 0.10
N LEU A 5 -7.19 9.24 0.02
CA LEU A 5 -5.76 9.41 0.17
C LEU A 5 -5.07 9.43 -1.19
N TYR A 6 -4.15 10.37 -1.38
CA TYR A 6 -3.45 10.54 -2.64
C TYR A 6 -2.19 9.66 -2.63
N TYR A 7 -2.07 8.79 -3.62
CA TYR A 7 -0.96 7.85 -3.74
C TYR A 7 -0.10 8.13 -4.97
N TYR A 8 1.20 7.89 -4.80
CA TYR A 8 2.24 8.09 -5.81
C TYR A 8 3.15 6.86 -5.87
N VAL A 9 3.70 6.55 -7.03
CA VAL A 9 4.69 5.47 -7.23
C VAL A 9 5.96 6.06 -7.80
N THR A 10 7.13 5.63 -7.32
CA THR A 10 8.41 6.07 -7.88
C THR A 10 8.59 5.59 -9.32
N ILE A 11 9.09 6.46 -10.20
CA ILE A 11 9.45 6.09 -11.58
C ILE A 11 10.67 5.16 -11.55
N GLY A 12 11.69 5.55 -10.78
CA GLY A 12 12.87 4.74 -10.54
C GLY A 12 12.61 3.57 -9.59
N THR A 13 13.55 2.62 -9.61
CA THR A 13 13.57 1.45 -8.74
C THR A 13 14.78 1.45 -7.81
N ASP A 14 14.70 0.70 -6.71
CA ASP A 14 15.89 0.36 -5.92
C ASP A 14 16.79 -0.68 -6.62
N GLN A 15 17.85 -1.09 -5.92
CA GLN A 15 18.82 -2.10 -6.34
C GLN A 15 18.17 -3.47 -6.62
N ASP A 16 17.01 -3.77 -6.01
CA ASP A 16 16.27 -5.01 -6.17
C ASP A 16 15.16 -4.91 -7.25
N ASN A 17 15.15 -3.81 -8.01
CA ASN A 17 14.15 -3.44 -9.01
C ASN A 17 12.74 -3.21 -8.45
N TYR A 18 12.59 -2.73 -7.21
CA TYR A 18 11.30 -2.33 -6.65
C TYR A 18 11.02 -0.84 -6.82
N HIS A 19 9.82 -0.55 -7.31
CA HIS A 19 9.19 0.75 -7.15
C HIS A 19 8.60 0.89 -5.75
N PHE A 20 8.54 2.12 -5.23
CA PHE A 20 7.94 2.41 -3.94
C PHE A 20 6.63 3.14 -4.09
N LEU A 21 5.62 2.66 -3.36
CA LEU A 21 4.35 3.34 -3.19
C LEU A 21 4.42 4.31 -2.01
N HIS A 22 4.07 5.57 -2.25
CA HIS A 22 4.05 6.65 -1.28
C HIS A 22 2.66 7.27 -1.16
N ARG A 23 2.35 7.80 0.02
CA ARG A 23 1.21 8.71 0.24
C ARG A 23 1.68 10.16 0.18
N LYS A 24 0.80 11.06 -0.27
CA LYS A 24 1.02 12.51 -0.18
C LYS A 24 1.48 12.92 1.22
N GLY A 25 2.55 13.71 1.29
CA GLY A 25 3.15 14.18 2.54
C GLY A 25 4.15 13.22 3.18
N CYS A 26 4.55 12.15 2.49
CA CYS A 26 5.66 11.32 2.96
C CYS A 26 6.97 12.13 2.99
N LYS A 27 7.69 12.11 4.12
CA LYS A 27 8.99 12.77 4.29
C LYS A 27 10.12 12.20 3.42
N ARG A 28 9.94 10.98 2.88
CA ARG A 28 10.88 10.32 1.96
C ARG A 28 10.31 10.20 0.55
N MET A 29 9.30 11.01 0.22
CA MET A 29 8.82 11.05 -1.15
C MET A 29 9.92 11.71 -2.00
N PRO A 30 10.30 11.09 -3.12
CA PRO A 30 11.16 11.75 -4.11
C PRO A 30 10.47 13.00 -4.68
N ASP A 31 11.22 13.73 -5.52
CA ASP A 31 10.70 14.93 -6.16
C ASP A 31 9.56 14.59 -7.14
N LYS A 32 8.78 15.62 -7.51
CA LYS A 32 7.52 15.42 -8.25
C LYS A 32 7.71 14.80 -9.63
N ASP A 33 8.87 15.02 -10.24
CA ASP A 33 9.31 14.48 -11.51
C ASP A 33 9.82 13.03 -11.40
N GLU A 34 10.07 12.54 -10.20
CA GLU A 34 10.51 11.16 -9.93
C GLU A 34 9.36 10.24 -9.47
N VAL A 35 8.13 10.75 -9.42
CA VAL A 35 6.95 10.00 -8.99
C VAL A 35 5.76 10.18 -9.93
N ILE A 36 4.95 9.13 -10.06
CA ILE A 36 3.71 9.12 -10.82
C ILE A 36 2.54 9.07 -9.85
N PHE A 37 1.58 9.97 -10.03
CA PHE A 37 0.31 9.91 -9.31
C PHE A 37 -0.54 8.75 -9.83
N ILE A 38 -0.96 7.85 -8.93
CA ILE A 38 -1.75 6.66 -9.30
C ILE A 38 -3.24 6.79 -8.94
N GLY A 39 -3.61 7.86 -8.23
CA GLY A 39 -5.01 8.14 -7.89
C GLY A 39 -5.27 8.46 -6.43
N THR A 40 -6.54 8.78 -6.18
CA THR A 40 -7.10 9.01 -4.84
C THR A 40 -7.82 7.75 -4.37
N LEU A 41 -7.31 7.10 -3.33
CA LEU A 41 -7.72 5.75 -2.90
C LEU A 41 -7.97 5.72 -1.40
N TYR A 42 -8.70 4.71 -0.92
CA TYR A 42 -9.22 4.72 0.45
C TYR A 42 -8.36 3.93 1.43
N ASN A 43 -7.51 3.03 0.95
CA ASN A 43 -6.59 2.26 1.77
C ASN A 43 -5.34 1.82 1.00
N LEU A 44 -4.34 1.33 1.73
CA LEU A 44 -3.07 0.88 1.18
C LEU A 44 -3.22 -0.32 0.23
N SER A 45 -4.12 -1.26 0.55
CA SER A 45 -4.34 -2.45 -0.25
C SER A 45 -4.82 -2.12 -1.65
N GLN A 46 -5.80 -1.21 -1.78
CA GLN A 46 -6.27 -0.70 -3.07
C GLN A 46 -5.14 -0.04 -3.86
N ALA A 47 -4.34 0.80 -3.20
CA ALA A 47 -3.21 1.47 -3.81
C ALA A 47 -2.13 0.51 -4.30
N LEU A 48 -1.83 -0.53 -3.53
CA LEU A 48 -0.89 -1.58 -3.94
C LEU A 48 -1.43 -2.39 -5.12
N SER A 49 -2.72 -2.72 -5.15
CA SER A 49 -3.32 -3.44 -6.27
C SER A 49 -3.20 -2.64 -7.56
N ILE A 50 -3.58 -1.35 -7.55
CA ILE A 50 -3.48 -0.48 -8.72
C ILE A 50 -2.02 -0.32 -9.16
N ALA A 51 -1.10 -0.10 -8.22
CA ALA A 51 0.32 0.02 -8.54
C ALA A 51 0.87 -1.27 -9.16
N ARG A 52 0.54 -2.45 -8.64
CA ARG A 52 1.06 -3.73 -9.15
C ARG A 52 0.51 -4.14 -10.51
N ILE A 53 -0.64 -3.61 -10.92
CA ILE A 53 -1.16 -3.79 -12.28
C ILE A 53 -0.30 -3.01 -13.29
N ASN A 54 0.18 -1.83 -12.90
CA ASN A 54 0.90 -0.93 -13.80
C ASN A 54 2.43 -1.08 -13.71
N PHE A 55 2.95 -1.65 -12.62
CA PHE A 55 4.39 -1.77 -12.34
C PHE A 55 4.73 -3.17 -11.83
N LYS A 56 5.75 -3.82 -12.41
CA LYS A 56 6.09 -5.24 -12.13
C LYS A 56 6.40 -5.55 -10.66
N LYS A 57 7.10 -4.64 -9.97
CA LYS A 57 7.57 -4.84 -8.60
C LYS A 57 7.31 -3.59 -7.78
N VAL A 58 6.35 -3.65 -6.86
CA VAL A 58 5.99 -2.51 -6.00
C VAL A 58 5.97 -2.92 -4.53
N LYS A 59 6.68 -2.16 -3.70
CA LYS A 59 6.66 -2.24 -2.24
C LYS A 59 6.07 -0.97 -1.63
N PRO A 60 5.36 -1.08 -0.50
CA PRO A 60 4.91 0.09 0.26
C PRO A 60 6.10 0.80 0.92
N CYS A 61 6.09 2.14 0.91
CA CYS A 61 7.10 2.92 1.62
C CYS A 61 7.00 2.69 3.13
N ILE A 62 8.12 2.30 3.74
CA ILE A 62 8.17 1.99 5.18
C ILE A 62 7.83 3.17 6.09
N LYS A 63 7.97 4.41 5.61
CA LYS A 63 7.73 5.61 6.42
C LYS A 63 6.30 6.10 6.40
N CYS A 64 5.57 5.95 5.29
CA CYS A 64 4.20 6.46 5.18
C CYS A 64 3.13 5.36 5.06
N CYS A 65 3.50 4.13 4.72
CA CYS A 65 2.54 3.05 4.48
C CYS A 65 2.48 1.99 5.60
N ILE A 66 3.56 1.76 6.37
CA ILE A 66 3.58 0.72 7.44
C ILE A 66 2.58 1.01 8.56
N ARG A 67 2.38 2.29 8.95
CA ARG A 67 1.41 2.64 10.00
C ARG A 67 -0.05 2.30 9.63
N TYR A 68 -0.33 2.00 8.37
CA TYR A 68 -1.67 1.69 7.85
C TYR A 68 -1.85 0.23 7.46
N SER A 69 -0.82 -0.62 7.65
CA SER A 69 -0.90 -2.07 7.38
C SER A 69 -1.03 -2.91 8.66
N ALA A 70 -1.01 -2.30 9.84
CA ALA A 70 -1.33 -3.03 11.06
C ALA A 70 -2.81 -3.47 10.94
N PRO A 71 -3.10 -4.77 11.05
CA PRO A 71 -4.48 -5.21 11.14
C PRO A 71 -5.13 -4.51 12.34
N VAL A 72 -6.25 -3.84 12.10
CA VAL A 72 -7.08 -3.36 13.20
C VAL A 72 -7.73 -4.61 13.77
N ILE A 73 -7.12 -5.17 14.82
CA ILE A 73 -7.75 -6.22 15.62
C ILE A 73 -8.84 -5.50 16.41
N HIS A 74 -10.09 -5.63 15.97
CA HIS A 74 -11.22 -5.23 16.79
C HIS A 74 -11.47 -6.34 17.82
N ASP A 75 -11.65 -5.98 19.09
CA ASP A 75 -11.95 -6.93 20.17
C ASP A 75 -13.20 -7.78 19.90
N SER A 76 -14.08 -7.31 19.00
CA SER A 76 -15.30 -8.00 18.57
C SER A 76 -15.13 -8.95 17.38
N VAL A 77 -13.93 -9.09 16.81
CA VAL A 77 -13.70 -10.00 15.68
C VAL A 77 -13.53 -11.41 16.20
N GLN A 78 -14.56 -12.24 16.01
CA GLN A 78 -14.46 -13.68 16.22
C GLN A 78 -13.86 -14.35 14.98
N PRO A 79 -12.92 -15.31 15.15
CA PRO A 79 -12.41 -16.08 14.02
C PRO A 79 -13.55 -16.83 13.33
N VAL A 80 -13.59 -16.75 12.00
CA VAL A 80 -14.61 -17.43 11.19
C VAL A 80 -14.45 -18.95 11.37
N LEU A 81 -15.44 -19.58 12.00
CA LEU A 81 -15.44 -21.02 12.33
C LEU A 81 -15.63 -21.94 11.12
N HIS A 82 -15.84 -21.40 9.91
CA HIS A 82 -16.11 -22.20 8.70
C HIS A 82 -14.86 -22.58 7.89
N PHE A 83 -13.66 -22.15 8.28
CA PHE A 83 -12.46 -22.70 7.66
C PHE A 83 -12.19 -24.10 8.25
N PRO A 84 -12.18 -25.17 7.43
CA PRO A 84 -11.89 -26.50 7.95
C PRO A 84 -10.49 -26.51 8.56
N GLN A 85 -10.45 -26.70 9.88
CA GLN A 85 -9.21 -26.92 10.60
C GLN A 85 -8.70 -28.32 10.23
N LYS A 86 -7.64 -28.36 9.42
CA LYS A 86 -6.92 -29.53 8.90
C LYS A 86 -7.44 -30.04 7.55
N MET A 87 -6.63 -29.79 6.52
CA MET A 87 -6.44 -30.77 5.47
C MET A 87 -5.45 -31.80 6.03
N ILE A 88 -5.91 -33.04 6.23
CA ILE A 88 -5.04 -34.21 6.44
C ILE A 88 -4.48 -34.62 5.09
#